data_AF-A0A812X7L0-F1
#
_entry.id   AF-A0A812X7L0-F1
#
_cell.length_a   1.000
_cell.length_b   1.000
_cell.length_c   1.000
_cell.angle_alpha   90.00
_cell.angle_beta   90.00
_cell.angle_gamma   90.00
#
_symmetry.space_group_name_H-M   'P 1'
#
loop_
_entity.id
_entity.type
_entity.pdbx_description
1 polymer ?
#
loop_
_entity_poly.entity_id
_entity_poly.type
_entity_poly.pdbx_seq_one_letter_code
_entity_poly.pdbx_strand_id
1 'polypeptide(L)'
;QKYLTERGALMTLCHLISAEQRGKLSTGDRQVLNIFQRSKADRQMQCLAPVRYVPVLTKTDLFESEEVEGFRQALGQTLSTLKQPSDVIACTSMSPEGIEGFQDVVGEAARRGWDSLDEWISDAQRMSRPPSGRNKVDRRQVKQAYTSTAKRSANRPARGGKGARTFLPPRV
;
A
#
# COMPACT_ATOMS: atom_id res chain seq x y z
N GLN A 1 15.09 4.24 2.15
CA GLN A 1 13.99 4.65 3.04
C GLN A 1 12.82 3.74 2.68
N LYS A 2 12.44 2.80 3.55
CA LYS A 2 11.27 1.96 3.30
C LYS A 2 10.03 2.85 3.40
N TYR A 3 9.21 2.91 2.35
CA TYR A 3 7.99 3.69 2.36
C TYR A 3 7.01 3.13 3.41
N LEU A 4 6.07 3.95 3.90
CA LEU A 4 5.06 3.55 4.90
C LEU A 4 4.30 2.26 4.50
N THR A 5 4.21 1.97 3.20
CA THR A 5 3.60 0.78 2.59
C THR A 5 4.38 -0.52 2.81
N GLU A 6 5.67 -0.44 3.16
CA GLU A 6 6.51 -1.60 3.50
C GLU A 6 6.51 -1.95 4.99
N ARG A 7 5.76 -1.19 5.80
CA ARG A 7 5.52 -1.56 7.20
C ARG A 7 4.57 -2.76 7.21
N GLY A 8 4.72 -3.67 8.20
CA GLY A 8 3.75 -4.73 8.51
C GLY A 8 2.33 -4.20 8.79
N ALA A 9 2.17 -2.88 8.78
CA ALA A 9 0.93 -2.15 8.94
C ALA A 9 -0.23 -2.68 8.09
N LEU A 10 -1.36 -2.88 8.76
CA LEU A 10 -2.66 -3.11 8.13
C LEU A 10 -3.07 -1.87 7.34
N MET A 11 -3.59 -2.10 6.14
CA MET A 11 -4.05 -1.03 5.25
C MET A 11 -5.48 -1.34 4.80
N THR A 12 -6.32 -0.31 4.82
CA THR A 12 -7.66 -0.32 4.21
C THR A 12 -7.69 0.73 3.11
N LEU A 13 -8.08 0.33 1.91
CA LEU A 13 -8.28 1.23 0.78
C LEU A 13 -9.78 1.40 0.53
N CYS A 14 -10.31 2.59 0.82
CA CYS A 14 -11.66 2.97 0.41
C CYS A 14 -11.60 3.59 -0.98
N HIS A 15 -12.14 2.89 -1.97
CA HIS A 15 -12.11 3.33 -3.37
C HIS A 15 -13.48 3.89 -3.78
N LEU A 16 -13.51 5.18 -4.06
CA LEU A 16 -14.71 5.90 -4.48
C LEU A 16 -14.95 5.67 -5.98
N ILE A 17 -16.04 5.00 -6.31
CA ILE A 17 -16.49 4.70 -7.68
C ILE A 17 -17.76 5.50 -7.93
N SER A 18 -17.84 6.21 -9.05
CA SER A 18 -19.02 7.01 -9.39
C SER A 18 -20.16 6.14 -9.93
N ALA A 19 -21.37 6.31 -9.41
CA ALA A 19 -22.59 5.68 -9.96
C ALA A 19 -22.90 6.13 -11.39
N GLU A 20 -22.34 7.24 -11.85
CA GLU A 20 -22.42 7.67 -13.27
C GLU A 20 -21.85 6.63 -14.24
N GLN A 21 -20.96 5.75 -13.75
CA GLN A 21 -20.44 4.62 -14.53
C GLN A 21 -21.41 3.44 -14.60
N ARG A 22 -22.59 3.53 -13.95
CA ARG A 22 -23.68 2.54 -14.01
C ARG A 22 -23.22 1.11 -13.70
N GLY A 23 -22.48 0.96 -12.60
CA GLY A 23 -21.94 -0.33 -12.16
C GLY A 23 -20.68 -0.79 -12.91
N LYS A 24 -20.13 0.01 -13.83
CA LYS A 24 -18.86 -0.27 -14.52
C LYS A 24 -17.69 0.45 -13.87
N LEU A 25 -16.48 -0.04 -14.14
CA LEU A 25 -15.24 0.60 -13.73
C LEU A 25 -14.68 1.45 -14.87
N SER A 26 -14.38 2.71 -14.58
CA SER A 26 -13.64 3.61 -15.46
C SER A 26 -12.21 3.11 -15.67
N THR A 27 -11.49 3.73 -16.62
CA THR A 27 -10.07 3.43 -16.84
C THR A 27 -9.23 3.72 -15.58
N GLY A 28 -9.53 4.80 -14.86
CA GLY A 28 -8.85 5.14 -13.60
C GLY A 28 -9.13 4.10 -12.52
N ASP A 29 -10.38 3.67 -12.39
CA ASP A 29 -10.77 2.67 -11.38
C ASP A 29 -10.05 1.34 -11.59
N ARG A 30 -9.90 0.93 -12.86
CA ARG A 30 -9.15 -0.27 -13.24
C ARG A 30 -7.66 -0.16 -12.91
N GLN A 31 -7.07 1.04 -13.05
CA GLN A 31 -5.67 1.26 -12.66
C GLN A 31 -5.50 1.12 -11.15
N VAL A 32 -6.41 1.70 -10.36
CA VAL A 32 -6.41 1.54 -8.89
C VAL A 32 -6.55 0.07 -8.50
N LEU A 33 -7.47 -0.65 -9.15
CA LEU A 33 -7.67 -2.09 -8.92
C LEU A 33 -6.40 -2.90 -9.22
N ASN A 34 -5.71 -2.60 -10.32
CA ASN A 34 -4.45 -3.26 -10.68
C ASN A 34 -3.35 -2.97 -9.65
N ILE A 35 -3.27 -1.74 -9.15
CA ILE A 35 -2.32 -1.37 -8.07
C ILE A 35 -2.64 -2.17 -6.80
N PHE A 36 -3.92 -2.28 -6.43
CA PHE A 36 -4.35 -3.07 -5.27
C PHE A 36 -3.97 -4.54 -5.42
N GLN A 37 -4.25 -5.16 -6.57
CA GLN A 37 -3.93 -6.57 -6.82
C GLN A 37 -2.43 -6.85 -6.71
N ARG A 38 -1.58 -5.96 -7.26
CA ARG A 38 -0.12 -6.05 -7.13
C ARG A 38 0.30 -5.92 -5.67
N SER A 39 -0.22 -4.92 -4.95
CA SER A 39 0.08 -4.73 -3.53
C SER A 39 -0.33 -5.94 -2.68
N LYS A 40 -1.49 -6.53 -2.97
CA LYS A 40 -1.97 -7.76 -2.30
C LYS A 40 -1.02 -8.93 -2.54
N ALA A 41 -0.62 -9.18 -3.78
CA ALA A 41 0.30 -10.26 -4.14
C ALA A 41 1.68 -10.08 -3.47
N ASP A 42 2.23 -8.86 -3.54
CA ASP A 42 3.53 -8.55 -2.93
C ASP A 42 3.53 -8.76 -1.43
N ARG A 43 2.46 -8.34 -0.75
CA ARG A 43 2.33 -8.52 0.70
C ARG A 43 2.14 -9.99 1.08
N GLN A 44 1.38 -10.76 0.30
CA GLN A 44 1.27 -12.21 0.51
C GLN A 44 2.63 -12.91 0.38
N MET A 45 3.43 -12.57 -0.64
CA MET A 45 4.78 -13.13 -0.83
C MET A 45 5.74 -12.79 0.32
N GLN A 46 5.55 -11.63 0.96
CA GLN A 46 6.36 -11.19 2.11
C GLN A 46 5.80 -11.61 3.46
N CYS A 47 4.73 -12.44 3.49
CA CYS A 47 4.01 -12.82 4.70
C CYS A 47 3.55 -11.62 5.54
N LEU A 48 3.21 -10.51 4.88
CA LEU A 48 2.70 -9.30 5.52
C LEU A 48 1.19 -9.34 5.62
N ALA A 49 0.65 -8.60 6.61
CA ALA A 49 -0.79 -8.50 6.82
C ALA A 49 -1.52 -8.01 5.55
N PRO A 50 -2.70 -8.57 5.19
CA PRO A 50 -3.36 -8.29 3.93
C PRO A 50 -3.93 -6.87 3.85
N VAL A 51 -3.94 -6.30 2.65
CA VAL A 51 -4.69 -5.07 2.34
C VAL A 51 -6.18 -5.40 2.25
N ARG A 52 -7.02 -4.59 2.90
CA ARG A 52 -8.48 -4.64 2.74
C ARG A 52 -8.89 -3.62 1.69
N TYR A 53 -9.73 -4.02 0.76
CA TYR A 53 -10.30 -3.15 -0.26
C TYR A 53 -11.79 -2.96 0.00
N VAL A 54 -12.25 -1.72 0.01
CA VAL A 54 -13.64 -1.36 0.25
C VAL A 54 -14.10 -0.51 -0.94
N PRO A 55 -14.93 -1.06 -1.84
CA PRO A 55 -15.56 -0.27 -2.90
C PRO A 55 -16.71 0.58 -2.32
N VAL A 56 -16.71 1.86 -2.65
CA VAL A 56 -17.74 2.81 -2.25
C VAL A 56 -18.36 3.40 -3.51
N LEU A 57 -19.61 3.05 -3.79
CA LEU A 57 -20.41 3.60 -4.85
C LEU A 57 -20.96 4.98 -4.40
N THR A 58 -20.54 6.02 -5.09
CA THR A 58 -20.84 7.42 -4.79
C THR A 58 -21.81 8.02 -5.81
N LYS A 59 -22.40 9.19 -5.49
CA LYS A 59 -23.36 9.90 -6.36
C LYS A 59 -24.63 9.08 -6.66
N THR A 60 -25.08 8.31 -5.68
CA THR A 60 -26.26 7.44 -5.81
C THR A 60 -27.57 8.21 -5.85
N ASP A 61 -27.57 9.45 -5.37
CA ASP A 61 -28.69 10.40 -5.43
C ASP A 61 -29.14 10.76 -6.86
N LEU A 62 -28.32 10.47 -7.87
CA LEU A 62 -28.64 10.71 -9.27
C LEU A 62 -29.54 9.63 -9.88
N PHE A 63 -29.84 8.56 -9.13
CA PHE A 63 -30.49 7.35 -9.64
C PHE A 63 -31.55 6.84 -8.68
N GLU A 64 -32.51 6.08 -9.20
CA GLU A 64 -33.51 5.43 -8.37
C GLU A 64 -32.89 4.28 -7.55
N SER A 65 -33.49 3.96 -6.40
CA SER A 65 -32.95 2.94 -5.48
C SER A 65 -32.75 1.57 -6.14
N GLU A 66 -33.65 1.17 -7.04
CA GLU A 66 -33.57 -0.09 -7.79
C GLU A 66 -32.36 -0.11 -8.75
N GLU A 67 -32.07 1.02 -9.40
CA GLU A 67 -30.92 1.15 -10.30
C GLU A 67 -29.60 1.08 -9.51
N VAL A 68 -29.54 1.78 -8.36
CA VAL A 68 -28.38 1.76 -7.47
C VAL A 68 -28.06 0.35 -7.02
N GLU A 69 -29.08 -0.44 -6.65
CA GLU A 69 -28.89 -1.83 -6.25
C GLU A 69 -28.38 -2.69 -7.42
N GLY A 70 -28.91 -2.47 -8.64
CA GLY A 70 -28.38 -3.09 -9.86
C GLY A 70 -26.90 -2.76 -10.09
N PHE A 71 -26.49 -1.51 -9.87
CA PHE A 71 -25.10 -1.08 -10.00
C PHE A 71 -24.19 -1.71 -8.94
N ARG A 72 -24.66 -1.82 -7.69
CA ARG A 72 -23.94 -2.50 -6.61
C ARG A 72 -23.69 -3.96 -6.94
N GLN A 73 -24.70 -4.67 -7.44
CA GLN A 73 -24.58 -6.07 -7.83
C GLN A 73 -23.58 -6.26 -8.99
N ALA A 74 -23.67 -5.41 -10.02
CA ALA A 74 -22.74 -5.45 -11.16
C ALA A 74 -21.27 -5.20 -10.73
N LEU A 75 -21.05 -4.23 -9.81
CA LEU A 75 -19.74 -3.99 -9.23
C LEU A 75 -19.27 -5.16 -8.38
N GLY A 76 -20.14 -5.71 -7.54
CA GLY A 76 -19.85 -6.88 -6.71
C GLY A 76 -19.40 -8.08 -7.55
N GLN A 77 -20.09 -8.36 -8.67
CA GLN A 77 -19.68 -9.39 -9.62
C GLN A 77 -18.31 -9.09 -10.24
N THR A 78 -18.08 -7.86 -10.68
CA THR A 78 -16.78 -7.46 -11.26
C THR A 78 -15.63 -7.62 -10.26
N LEU A 79 -15.87 -7.24 -9.00
CA LEU A 79 -14.89 -7.26 -7.93
C LEU A 79 -14.75 -8.62 -7.23
N SER A 80 -15.65 -9.58 -7.50
CA SER A 80 -15.58 -10.94 -6.95
C SER A 80 -14.23 -11.64 -7.20
N THR A 81 -13.56 -11.27 -8.29
CA THR A 81 -12.21 -11.70 -8.65
C THR A 81 -11.16 -11.42 -7.57
N LEU A 82 -11.43 -10.45 -6.68
CA LEU A 82 -10.57 -10.11 -5.54
C LEU A 82 -10.60 -11.15 -4.42
N LYS A 83 -11.53 -12.13 -4.41
CA LYS A 83 -11.67 -13.16 -3.37
C LYS A 83 -11.67 -12.59 -1.95
N GLN A 84 -12.36 -11.47 -1.74
CA GLN A 84 -12.66 -10.90 -0.43
C GLN A 84 -14.15 -10.55 -0.41
N PRO A 85 -14.85 -10.68 0.73
CA PRO A 85 -16.17 -10.08 0.87
C PRO A 85 -16.00 -8.59 0.62
N SER A 86 -16.55 -8.12 -0.49
CA SER A 86 -16.47 -6.73 -0.92
C SER A 86 -17.90 -6.23 -0.97
N ASP A 87 -18.54 -6.11 0.19
CA ASP A 87 -19.82 -5.45 0.26
C ASP A 87 -19.62 -4.03 -0.30
N VAL A 88 -20.29 -3.76 -1.41
CA VAL A 88 -20.24 -2.46 -2.06
C VAL A 88 -21.11 -1.54 -1.23
N ILE A 89 -20.48 -0.57 -0.57
CA ILE A 89 -21.19 0.46 0.17
C ILE A 89 -21.72 1.45 -0.85
N ALA A 90 -22.99 1.80 -0.77
CA ALA A 90 -23.58 2.85 -1.57
C ALA A 90 -23.86 4.05 -0.66
N CYS A 91 -23.43 5.24 -1.06
CA CYS A 91 -23.68 6.46 -0.31
C CYS A 91 -23.70 7.69 -1.21
N THR A 92 -24.35 8.75 -0.73
CA THR A 92 -24.31 10.07 -1.36
C THR A 92 -23.84 11.14 -0.37
N SER A 93 -23.24 12.22 -0.87
CA SER A 93 -22.93 13.40 -0.07
C SER A 93 -24.11 14.37 0.05
N MET A 94 -25.19 14.14 -0.69
CA MET A 94 -26.35 15.05 -0.76
C MET A 94 -27.41 14.75 0.32
N SER A 95 -27.35 13.57 0.93
CA SER A 95 -28.25 13.13 2.00
C SER A 95 -27.47 12.20 2.96
N PRO A 96 -27.99 11.91 4.17
CA PRO A 96 -27.33 10.96 5.08
C PRO A 96 -27.41 9.50 4.62
N GLU A 97 -28.07 9.20 3.49
CA GLU A 97 -28.25 7.84 3.01
C GLU A 97 -26.92 7.14 2.74
N GLY A 98 -26.73 6.00 3.40
CA GLY A 98 -25.54 5.16 3.26
C GLY A 98 -24.28 5.72 3.92
N ILE A 99 -24.30 6.94 4.47
CA ILE A 99 -23.16 7.53 5.18
C ILE A 99 -22.86 6.78 6.48
N GLU A 100 -23.88 6.35 7.22
CA GLU A 100 -23.70 5.54 8.43
C GLU A 100 -22.94 4.23 8.13
N GLY A 101 -23.35 3.51 7.08
CA GLY A 101 -22.64 2.29 6.65
C GLY A 101 -21.19 2.56 6.23
N PHE A 102 -20.91 3.71 5.61
CA PHE A 102 -19.53 4.12 5.31
C PHE A 102 -18.73 4.44 6.58
N GLN A 103 -19.34 5.15 7.54
CA GLN A 103 -18.74 5.45 8.83
C GLN A 103 -18.41 4.19 9.62
N ASP A 104 -19.29 3.18 9.63
CA ASP A 104 -19.06 1.90 10.28
C ASP A 104 -17.82 1.21 9.71
N VAL A 105 -17.65 1.21 8.39
CA VAL A 105 -16.49 0.58 7.74
C VAL A 105 -15.19 1.35 8.01
N VAL A 106 -15.25 2.68 8.06
CA VAL A 106 -14.10 3.50 8.49
C VAL A 106 -13.77 3.24 9.96
N GLY A 107 -14.78 3.15 10.83
CA GLY A 107 -14.65 2.84 12.24
C GLY A 107 -14.04 1.45 12.47
N GLU A 108 -14.50 0.44 11.74
CA GLU A 108 -13.94 -0.91 11.77
C GLU A 108 -12.49 -0.93 11.29
N ALA A 109 -12.17 -0.20 10.21
CA ALA A 109 -10.82 -0.06 9.70
C ALA A 109 -9.88 0.61 10.71
N ALA A 110 -10.36 1.67 11.37
CA ALA A 110 -9.62 2.38 12.41
C ALA A 110 -9.39 1.50 13.64
N ARG A 111 -10.44 0.81 14.13
CA ARG A 111 -10.34 -0.14 15.24
C ARG A 111 -9.33 -1.24 14.95
N ARG A 112 -9.39 -1.84 13.75
CA ARG A 112 -8.40 -2.83 13.30
C ARG A 112 -6.97 -2.27 13.31
N GLY A 113 -6.80 -1.00 12.93
CA GLY A 113 -5.50 -0.32 13.01
C GLY A 113 -5.01 -0.18 14.45
N TRP A 114 -5.90 0.20 15.38
CA TRP A 114 -5.60 0.31 16.81
C TRP A 114 -5.29 -1.03 17.46
N ASP A 115 -6.05 -2.08 17.13
CA ASP A 115 -5.83 -3.44 17.65
C ASP A 115 -4.44 -3.98 17.26
N SER A 116 -3.87 -3.51 16.13
CA SER A 116 -2.53 -3.87 15.67
C SER A 116 -1.42 -2.91 16.15
N LEU A 117 -1.73 -1.96 17.03
CA LEU A 117 -0.75 -0.97 17.50
C LEU A 117 0.45 -1.64 18.18
N ASP A 118 0.21 -2.64 19.04
CA ASP A 118 1.26 -3.34 19.76
C ASP A 118 2.18 -4.13 18.82
N GLU A 119 1.61 -4.74 17.77
CA GLU A 119 2.39 -5.40 16.72
C GLU A 119 3.27 -4.39 15.98
N TRP A 120 2.76 -3.20 15.67
CA TRP A 120 3.53 -2.15 14.99
C TRP A 120 4.67 -1.63 15.85
N ILE A 121 4.43 -1.43 17.14
CA ILE A 121 5.45 -1.01 18.10
C ILE A 121 6.52 -2.10 18.22
N SER A 122 6.13 -3.37 18.33
CA SER A 122 7.03 -4.51 18.39
C SER A 122 7.91 -4.63 17.13
N ASP A 123 7.32 -4.47 15.94
CA ASP A 123 8.05 -4.47 14.66
C ASP A 123 9.03 -3.30 14.58
N ALA A 124 8.62 -2.10 14.97
CA ALA A 124 9.48 -0.93 15.00
C ALA A 124 10.68 -1.12 15.97
N GLN A 125 10.45 -1.76 17.12
CA GLN A 125 11.50 -2.10 18.09
C GLN A 125 12.46 -3.18 17.57
N ARG A 126 11.96 -4.21 16.90
CA ARG A 126 12.78 -5.24 16.25
C ARG A 126 13.71 -4.67 15.18
N MET A 127 13.23 -3.70 14.41
CA MET A 127 14.01 -3.07 13.34
C MET A 127 14.98 -1.99 13.83
N SER A 128 14.70 -1.35 14.97
CA SER A 128 15.58 -0.35 15.60
C SER A 128 16.69 -0.97 16.44
N ARG A 129 16.61 -2.27 16.75
CA ARG A 129 17.76 -3.01 17.27
C ARG A 129 18.87 -3.00 16.22
N PRO A 130 20.06 -2.42 16.52
CA PRO A 130 21.19 -2.53 15.62
C PRO A 130 21.46 -4.03 15.41
N PRO A 131 21.84 -4.47 14.19
CA PRO A 131 22.10 -5.88 13.92
C PRO A 131 23.05 -6.41 15.00
N SER A 132 22.59 -7.39 15.76
CA SER A 132 23.32 -7.94 16.90
C SER A 132 24.70 -8.37 16.41
N GLY A 133 25.72 -7.64 16.86
CA GLY A 133 27.15 -7.98 16.75
C GLY A 133 27.60 -8.67 15.47
N ARG A 134 27.70 -7.96 14.33
CA ARG A 134 28.84 -8.23 13.45
C ARG A 134 30.07 -7.80 14.22
N ASN A 135 30.86 -8.77 14.69
CA ASN A 135 32.09 -8.55 15.42
C ASN A 135 32.90 -7.43 14.74
N LYS A 136 33.43 -6.48 15.52
CA LYS A 136 34.31 -5.41 15.00
C LYS A 136 35.45 -5.97 14.13
N VAL A 137 35.82 -7.23 14.36
CA VAL A 137 36.77 -8.04 13.58
C VAL A 137 36.30 -8.25 12.14
N ASP A 138 35.05 -8.68 11.91
CA ASP A 138 34.52 -8.88 10.55
C ASP A 138 34.46 -7.59 9.74
N ARG A 139 34.09 -6.47 10.38
CA ARG A 139 34.09 -5.16 9.71
C ARG A 139 35.50 -4.71 9.31
N ARG A 140 36.51 -5.01 10.13
CA ARG A 140 37.92 -4.73 9.79
C ARG A 140 38.42 -5.63 8.66
N GLN A 141 38.07 -6.92 8.67
CA GLN A 141 38.45 -7.86 7.60
C GLN A 141 37.82 -7.50 6.26
N VAL A 142 36.52 -7.16 6.22
CA VAL A 142 35.86 -6.71 4.98
C VAL A 142 36.48 -5.42 4.46
N LYS A 143 36.79 -4.45 5.34
CA LYS A 143 37.45 -3.21 4.95
C LYS A 143 38.87 -3.45 4.40
N GLN A 144 39.64 -4.34 5.02
CA GLN A 144 40.97 -4.74 4.54
C GLN A 144 40.91 -5.45 3.18
N ALA A 145 39.97 -6.38 3.00
CA ALA A 145 39.75 -7.08 1.73
C ALA A 145 39.34 -6.12 0.60
N TYR A 146 38.51 -5.12 0.89
CA TYR A 146 38.17 -4.09 -0.11
C TYR A 146 39.38 -3.22 -0.48
N THR A 147 40.19 -2.80 0.50
CA THR A 147 41.41 -2.02 0.22
C THR A 147 42.52 -2.81 -0.47
N SER A 148 42.65 -4.12 -0.22
CA SER A 148 43.64 -4.96 -0.91
C SER A 148 43.22 -5.25 -2.36
N THR A 149 41.93 -5.39 -2.61
CA THR A 149 41.37 -5.57 -3.97
C THR A 149 41.45 -4.28 -4.78
N ALA A 150 41.20 -3.12 -4.16
CA ALA A 150 41.38 -1.81 -4.79
C ALA A 150 42.85 -1.51 -5.13
N LYS A 151 43.80 -1.93 -4.29
CA LYS A 151 45.24 -1.78 -4.58
C LYS A 151 45.75 -2.68 -5.71
N ARG A 152 45.13 -3.86 -5.93
CA ARG A 152 45.44 -4.73 -7.08
C ARG A 152 44.89 -4.21 -8.42
N SER A 153 43.96 -3.27 -8.39
CA SER A 153 43.32 -2.69 -9.58
C SER A 153 43.95 -1.39 -10.09
N ALA A 154 45.11 -0.98 -9.56
CA ALA A 154 45.76 0.29 -9.93
C ALA A 154 46.33 0.33 -11.37
N ASN A 155 46.33 -0.79 -12.11
CA ASN A 155 46.85 -0.88 -13.48
C ASN A 155 45.78 -1.09 -14.57
N ARG A 156 44.50 -0.73 -14.33
CA ARG A 156 43.50 -0.67 -15.42
C ARG A 156 42.92 0.73 -15.55
N PRO A 157 42.92 1.33 -16.76
CA PRO A 157 42.31 2.63 -16.97
C PRO A 157 40.79 2.52 -16.75
N ALA A 158 40.27 3.40 -15.87
CA ALA A 158 38.86 3.50 -15.55
C ALA A 158 38.05 3.92 -16.79
N ARG A 159 37.40 2.97 -17.45
CA ARG A 159 36.30 3.23 -18.39
C ARG A 159 34.97 3.06 -17.65
N GLY A 160 34.27 4.16 -17.36
CA GLY A 160 32.88 4.11 -16.92
C GLY A 160 32.41 5.28 -16.04
N GLY A 161 31.85 6.30 -16.68
CA GLY A 161 30.72 7.12 -16.20
C GLY A 161 30.82 7.85 -14.85
N LYS A 162 31.04 9.18 -14.92
CA LYS A 162 30.61 10.14 -13.88
C LYS A 162 29.08 10.03 -13.72
N GLY A 163 28.64 9.18 -12.80
CA GLY A 163 27.25 9.11 -12.34
C GLY A 163 26.84 10.40 -11.64
N ALA A 164 25.60 10.82 -11.90
CA ALA A 164 24.98 12.06 -11.44
C ALA A 164 25.25 12.36 -9.95
N ARG A 165 25.81 13.54 -9.67
CA ARG A 165 25.77 14.14 -8.34
C ARG A 165 24.34 14.63 -8.11
N THR A 166 23.58 13.92 -7.28
CA THR A 166 22.35 14.47 -6.70
C THR A 166 22.72 15.60 -5.74
N PHE A 167 22.71 16.83 -6.25
CA PHE A 167 22.64 18.03 -5.42
C PHE A 167 21.27 18.02 -4.72
N LEU A 168 21.26 17.83 -3.39
CA LEU A 168 20.11 18.22 -2.59
C LEU A 168 20.26 19.74 -2.31
N PRO A 169 19.22 20.56 -2.56
CA PRO A 169 19.27 21.97 -2.19
C PRO A 169 19.30 22.12 -0.65
N PRO A 170 19.95 23.18 -0.14
CA PRO A 170 20.02 23.44 1.30
C PRO A 170 18.62 23.76 1.84
N ARG A 171 18.34 23.28 3.06
CA ARG A 171 17.11 23.59 3.79
C ARG A 171 17.13 25.08 4.17
N VAL A 172 16.06 25.79 3.81
CA VAL A 172 15.70 27.09 4.39
C VAL A 172 15.18 26.85 5.80
#